data_AF-A0A8C2WT45-F1
#
_entry.id   AF-A0A8C2WT45-F1
#
_cell.length_a   1.000
_cell.length_b   1.000
_cell.length_c   1.000
_cell.angle_alpha   90.00
_cell.angle_beta   90.00
_cell.angle_gamma   90.00
#
_symmetry.space_group_name_H-M   'P 1'
#
loop_
_entity.id
_entity.type
_entity.pdbx_description
1 polymer ?
#
loop_
_entity_poly.entity_id
_entity_poly.type
_entity_poly.pdbx_seq_one_letter_code
_entity_poly.pdbx_strand_id
1 'polypeptide(L)'
;GDCGGTYGGACDGDCNHTRRSYRDNDGRLLVSDFCFDGMEYRIINVHAPNKETDRKMFLMGLKEWCINNTMIIGDFNVVLSKSDISNNNVYKNDVSRGKLIQLISDTNLIDIWRIINNRKRGFTRRQIVNGKLKQGIKVFVMLPLYLGR
;
A
#
# COMPACT_ATOMS: atom_id res chain seq x y z
N GLY A 1 -24.46 -17.87 40.85
CA GLY A 1 -23.83 -16.56 40.58
C GLY A 1 -22.92 -16.76 39.40
N ASP A 2 -23.27 -16.12 38.28
CA ASP A 2 -22.62 -16.25 36.98
C ASP A 2 -21.13 -15.92 37.00
N CYS A 3 -20.37 -16.70 36.21
CA CYS A 3 -19.20 -16.23 35.46
C CYS A 3 -19.15 -17.04 34.16
N GLY A 4 -19.79 -16.50 33.11
CA GLY A 4 -19.64 -16.98 31.74
C GLY A 4 -18.26 -16.61 31.18
N GLY A 5 -17.65 -17.55 30.45
CA GLY A 5 -16.35 -17.35 29.82
C GLY A 5 -15.99 -18.51 28.89
N THR A 6 -16.67 -18.62 27.76
CA THR A 6 -16.21 -19.44 26.63
C THR A 6 -15.67 -18.52 25.54
N TYR A 7 -14.45 -18.03 25.73
CA TYR A 7 -13.59 -17.58 24.62
C TYR A 7 -12.75 -18.78 24.21
N GLY A 8 -13.36 -19.68 23.44
CA GLY A 8 -12.74 -20.93 22.99
C GLY A 8 -13.32 -21.32 21.64
N GLY A 9 -13.20 -20.42 20.67
CA GLY A 9 -13.52 -20.69 19.27
C GLY A 9 -12.25 -21.07 18.54
N ALA A 10 -12.01 -22.37 18.45
CA ALA A 10 -10.92 -23.07 17.78
C ALA A 10 -10.16 -22.31 16.67
N CYS A 11 -8.88 -22.06 16.93
CA CYS A 11 -7.84 -21.96 15.91
C CYS A 11 -6.76 -23.02 16.18
N ASP A 12 -7.19 -24.25 16.45
CA ASP A 12 -6.30 -25.41 16.50
C ASP A 12 -6.53 -26.31 15.28
N GLY A 13 -5.51 -26.39 14.44
CA GLY A 13 -5.38 -27.43 13.42
C GLY A 13 -5.47 -26.91 11.98
N ASP A 14 -4.31 -26.89 11.32
CA ASP A 14 -4.11 -26.74 9.87
C ASP A 14 -4.00 -25.29 9.34
N CYS A 15 -2.89 -24.65 9.69
CA CYS A 15 -2.46 -23.38 9.13
C CYS A 15 -1.90 -23.57 7.71
N ASN A 16 -2.81 -23.68 6.73
CA ASN A 16 -2.51 -23.20 5.38
C ASN A 16 -2.31 -21.68 5.47
N HIS A 17 -1.05 -21.26 5.67
CA HIS A 17 -0.66 -19.88 5.96
C HIS A 17 -1.09 -18.89 4.85
N THR A 18 -1.33 -19.39 3.64
CA THR A 18 -1.96 -18.63 2.55
C THR A 18 -3.23 -19.35 2.10
N ARG A 19 -4.37 -18.68 2.20
CA ARG A 19 -5.68 -19.27 1.84
C ARG A 19 -5.98 -19.12 0.36
N ARG A 20 -5.62 -17.99 -0.24
CA ARG A 20 -5.84 -17.67 -1.67
C ARG A 20 -4.75 -16.75 -2.16
N SER A 21 -4.29 -16.96 -3.39
CA SER A 21 -3.39 -16.05 -4.08
C SER A 21 -3.90 -15.75 -5.49
N TYR A 22 -3.84 -14.49 -5.88
CA TYR A 22 -4.11 -14.04 -7.24
C TYR A 22 -2.90 -13.26 -7.76
N ARG A 23 -2.56 -13.47 -9.03
CA ARG A 23 -1.59 -12.66 -9.76
C ARG A 23 -2.21 -12.22 -11.07
N ASP A 24 -1.92 -10.99 -11.49
CA ASP A 24 -2.24 -10.56 -12.84
C ASP A 24 -1.26 -11.14 -13.87
N ASN A 25 -1.59 -11.00 -15.15
CA ASN A 25 -0.76 -11.48 -16.24
C ASN A 25 0.45 -10.55 -16.51
N ASP A 26 0.36 -9.29 -16.09
CA ASP A 26 1.38 -8.27 -16.36
C ASP A 26 2.46 -8.19 -15.25
N GLY A 27 2.31 -8.98 -14.18
CA GLY A 27 3.22 -8.96 -13.03
C GLY A 27 3.16 -7.67 -12.22
N ARG A 28 2.04 -6.94 -12.28
CA ARG A 28 1.83 -5.66 -11.58
C ARG A 28 1.02 -5.78 -10.31
N LEU A 29 0.31 -6.90 -10.13
CA LEU A 29 -0.56 -7.12 -8.98
C LEU A 29 -0.41 -8.55 -8.47
N LEU A 30 -0.03 -8.68 -7.20
CA LEU A 30 -0.09 -9.93 -6.46
C LEU A 30 -0.93 -9.71 -5.21
N VAL A 31 -1.99 -10.51 -5.06
CA VAL A 31 -2.89 -10.49 -3.90
C VAL A 31 -2.75 -11.81 -3.17
N SER A 32 -2.60 -11.77 -1.85
CA SER A 32 -2.55 -12.96 -1.01
C SER A 32 -3.40 -12.78 0.23
N ASP A 33 -4.28 -13.74 0.48
CA ASP A 33 -5.09 -13.83 1.70
C ASP A 33 -4.41 -14.76 2.69
N PHE A 34 -4.34 -14.34 3.95
CA PHE A 34 -3.80 -15.15 5.05
C PHE A 34 -4.65 -14.98 6.31
N CYS A 35 -4.58 -15.96 7.21
CA CYS A 35 -5.25 -15.89 8.51
C CYS A 35 -4.18 -15.73 9.59
N PHE A 36 -4.37 -14.77 10.50
CA PHE A 36 -3.51 -14.55 11.64
C PHE A 36 -4.39 -14.19 12.85
N ASP A 37 -4.18 -14.86 13.98
CA ASP A 37 -4.94 -14.65 15.22
C ASP A 37 -6.48 -14.72 15.01
N GLY A 38 -6.93 -15.71 14.23
CA GLY A 38 -8.35 -15.89 13.90
C GLY A 38 -8.96 -14.84 12.96
N MET A 39 -8.19 -13.85 12.51
CA MET A 39 -8.62 -12.81 11.58
C MET A 39 -8.06 -13.03 10.17
N GLU A 40 -8.89 -12.79 9.16
CA GLU A 40 -8.43 -12.78 7.77
C GLU A 40 -7.79 -11.44 7.42
N TYR A 41 -6.62 -11.51 6.78
CA TYR A 41 -5.86 -10.39 6.26
C TYR A 41 -5.62 -10.58 4.76
N ARG A 42 -5.48 -9.46 4.07
CA ARG A 42 -5.07 -9.41 2.68
C ARG A 42 -3.83 -8.57 2.54
N ILE A 43 -2.82 -9.09 1.85
CA ILE A 43 -1.67 -8.31 1.40
C ILE A 43 -1.72 -8.19 -0.12
N ILE A 44 -1.55 -6.96 -0.60
CA ILE A 44 -1.51 -6.62 -2.01
C ILE A 44 -0.14 -6.03 -2.30
N ASN A 45 0.65 -6.72 -3.11
CA ASN A 45 1.88 -6.18 -3.66
C ASN A 45 1.61 -5.56 -5.03
N VAL A 46 2.02 -4.30 -5.21
CA VAL A 46 1.79 -3.53 -6.44
C VAL A 46 3.09 -3.12 -7.12
N HIS A 47 3.11 -3.22 -8.45
CA HIS A 47 4.09 -2.56 -9.29
C HIS A 47 3.36 -1.70 -10.33
N ALA A 48 3.04 -0.47 -9.93
CA ALA A 48 2.21 0.40 -10.72
C ALA A 48 2.94 0.89 -11.99
N PRO A 49 2.21 1.09 -13.10
CA PRO A 49 2.79 1.52 -14.38
C PRO A 49 3.55 2.85 -14.30
N ASN A 50 4.59 3.00 -15.14
CA ASN A 50 5.32 4.26 -15.27
C ASN A 50 4.53 5.35 -16.03
N LYS A 51 3.72 4.97 -17.00
CA LYS A 51 2.89 5.89 -17.79
C LYS A 51 1.70 6.36 -16.96
N GLU A 52 1.49 7.68 -16.90
CA GLU A 52 0.50 8.31 -16.02
C GLU A 52 -0.95 7.85 -16.29
N THR A 53 -1.33 7.72 -17.56
CA THR A 53 -2.68 7.25 -17.94
C THR A 53 -2.94 5.82 -17.47
N ASP A 54 -1.97 4.95 -17.66
CA ASP A 54 -2.08 3.52 -17.34
C ASP A 54 -2.06 3.35 -15.83
N ARG A 55 -1.21 4.12 -15.13
CA ARG A 55 -1.16 4.18 -13.67
C ARG A 55 -2.47 4.65 -13.08
N LYS A 56 -3.09 5.69 -13.65
CA LYS A 56 -4.41 6.16 -13.22
C LYS A 56 -5.46 5.03 -13.28
N MET A 57 -5.53 4.31 -14.40
CA MET A 57 -6.48 3.20 -14.58
C MET A 57 -6.19 2.04 -13.62
N PHE A 58 -4.92 1.68 -13.46
CA PHE A 58 -4.46 0.66 -12.51
C PHE A 58 -4.90 0.98 -11.07
N LEU A 59 -4.67 2.22 -10.61
CA LEU A 59 -5.04 2.64 -9.26
C LEU A 59 -6.56 2.66 -9.03
N MET A 60 -7.36 2.94 -10.06
CA MET A 60 -8.82 2.89 -9.96
C MET A 60 -9.33 1.46 -9.73
N GLY A 61 -8.70 0.46 -10.36
CA GLY A 61 -9.05 -0.95 -10.17
C GLY A 61 -8.61 -1.54 -8.82
N LEU A 62 -7.60 -0.97 -8.15
CA LEU A 62 -7.10 -1.50 -6.88
C LEU A 62 -8.15 -1.53 -5.76
N LYS A 63 -9.12 -0.61 -5.77
CA LYS A 63 -10.15 -0.53 -4.73
C LYS A 63 -10.98 -1.82 -4.65
N GLU A 64 -11.23 -2.48 -5.77
CA GLU A 64 -12.04 -3.71 -5.84
C GLU A 64 -11.35 -4.90 -5.13
N TRP A 65 -10.04 -4.84 -4.97
CA TRP A 65 -9.26 -5.86 -4.28
C TRP A 65 -9.19 -5.63 -2.77
N CYS A 66 -9.60 -4.46 -2.28
CA CYS A 66 -9.51 -4.12 -0.87
C CYS A 66 -10.67 -4.70 -0.06
N ILE A 67 -10.33 -5.40 1.02
CA ILE A 67 -11.21 -5.81 2.12
C ILE A 67 -10.82 -5.04 3.41
N ASN A 68 -11.58 -5.18 4.49
CA ASN A 68 -11.32 -4.47 5.77
C ASN A 68 -9.84 -4.52 6.19
N ASN A 69 -9.27 -5.72 6.35
CA ASN A 69 -7.89 -5.94 6.80
C ASN A 69 -6.86 -5.99 5.64
N THR A 70 -6.90 -5.00 4.74
CA THR A 70 -5.99 -4.95 3.58
C THR A 70 -4.74 -4.15 3.85
N MET A 71 -3.60 -4.72 3.51
CA MET A 71 -2.30 -4.06 3.45
C MET A 71 -1.90 -3.91 1.99
N ILE A 72 -1.47 -2.71 1.58
CA ILE A 72 -0.96 -2.49 0.23
C ILE A 72 0.49 -2.04 0.30
N ILE A 73 1.36 -2.76 -0.39
CA ILE A 73 2.80 -2.53 -0.39
C ILE A 73 3.27 -2.51 -1.84
N GLY A 74 4.26 -1.69 -2.16
CA GLY A 74 4.96 -1.82 -3.44
C GLY A 74 5.35 -0.49 -4.06
N ASP A 75 5.73 -0.52 -5.33
CA ASP A 75 6.13 0.66 -6.10
C ASP A 75 4.92 1.23 -6.82
N PHE A 76 4.41 2.36 -6.33
CA PHE A 76 3.27 3.04 -6.91
C PHE A 76 3.67 3.97 -8.06
N ASN A 77 4.97 4.16 -8.31
CA ASN A 77 5.51 5.04 -9.34
C ASN A 77 5.02 6.50 -9.33
N VAL A 78 4.37 6.92 -8.25
CA VAL A 78 3.83 8.27 -8.02
C VAL A 78 4.40 8.83 -6.72
N VAL A 79 4.49 10.15 -6.66
CA VAL A 79 4.93 10.88 -5.46
C VAL A 79 3.69 11.48 -4.81
N LEU A 80 3.44 11.23 -3.53
CA LEU A 80 2.24 11.71 -2.82
C LEU A 80 2.30 13.19 -2.45
N SER A 81 3.48 13.69 -2.07
CA SER A 81 3.63 15.06 -1.56
C SER A 81 4.95 15.71 -1.98
N LYS A 82 5.07 17.02 -1.78
CA LYS A 82 6.32 17.76 -2.08
C LYS A 82 7.48 17.35 -1.16
N SER A 83 7.21 16.86 0.04
CA SER A 83 8.25 16.39 0.97
C SER A 83 8.84 15.02 0.56
N ASP A 84 8.21 14.35 -0.39
CA ASP A 84 8.65 13.06 -0.94
C ASP A 84 9.66 13.21 -2.09
N ILE A 85 10.09 14.43 -2.45
CA ILE A 85 11.07 14.67 -3.52
C ILE A 85 12.23 15.55 -3.07
N SER A 86 13.39 15.38 -3.70
CA SER A 86 14.54 16.27 -3.51
C SER A 86 14.32 17.63 -4.19
N ASN A 87 15.07 18.66 -3.76
CA ASN A 87 15.01 20.01 -4.34
C ASN A 87 15.29 20.06 -5.86
N ASN A 88 16.04 19.08 -6.39
CA ASN A 88 16.37 18.97 -7.81
C ASN A 88 15.26 18.33 -8.66
N ASN A 89 14.13 17.94 -8.06
CA ASN A 89 12.98 17.38 -8.74
C ASN A 89 11.88 18.42 -8.89
N VAL A 90 11.22 18.41 -10.05
CA VAL A 90 9.98 19.15 -10.25
C VAL A 90 8.83 18.32 -9.70
N TYR A 91 8.04 18.90 -8.79
CA TYR A 91 6.78 18.31 -8.36
C TYR A 91 5.73 18.49 -9.46
N LYS A 92 5.69 17.55 -10.40
CA LYS A 92 4.77 17.59 -11.52
C LYS A 92 3.33 17.44 -11.05
N ASN A 93 2.41 18.10 -11.76
CA ASN A 93 1.00 17.76 -11.67
C ASN A 93 0.82 16.37 -12.29
N ASP A 94 0.43 15.39 -11.48
CA ASP A 94 0.28 13.99 -11.87
C ASP A 94 -1.14 13.59 -11.50
N VAL A 95 -1.97 13.31 -12.49
CA VAL A 95 -3.40 13.03 -12.27
C VAL A 95 -3.62 11.70 -11.53
N SER A 96 -2.67 10.77 -11.63
CA SER A 96 -2.74 9.48 -10.93
C SER A 96 -2.57 9.66 -9.41
N ARG A 97 -1.90 10.73 -8.96
CA ARG A 97 -1.77 11.06 -7.53
C ARG A 97 -3.12 11.26 -6.87
N GLY A 98 -4.03 11.97 -7.53
CA GLY A 98 -5.39 12.18 -7.02
C GLY A 98 -6.14 10.86 -6.84
N LYS A 99 -5.89 9.87 -7.71
CA LYS A 99 -6.48 8.53 -7.58
C LYS A 99 -5.86 7.72 -6.45
N LEU A 100 -4.56 7.86 -6.21
CA LEU A 100 -3.94 7.23 -5.05
C LEU A 100 -4.47 7.83 -3.73
N ILE A 101 -4.61 9.15 -3.65
CA ILE A 101 -5.20 9.83 -2.48
C ILE A 101 -6.64 9.37 -2.26
N GLN A 102 -7.43 9.26 -3.34
CA GLN A 102 -8.80 8.75 -3.26
C GLN A 102 -8.83 7.29 -2.78
N LEU A 103 -7.96 6.41 -3.30
CA LEU A 103 -7.85 5.03 -2.83
C LEU A 103 -7.57 4.97 -1.33
N ILE A 104 -6.57 5.73 -0.86
CA ILE A 104 -6.20 5.80 0.57
C ILE A 104 -7.39 6.23 1.42
N SER A 105 -8.09 7.29 1.01
CA SER A 105 -9.26 7.82 1.72
C SER A 105 -10.42 6.82 1.73
N ASP A 106 -10.74 6.22 0.58
CA ASP A 106 -11.90 5.33 0.43
C ASP A 106 -11.72 3.99 1.17
N THR A 107 -10.48 3.59 1.43
CA THR A 107 -10.12 2.32 2.08
C THR A 107 -9.63 2.51 3.52
N ASN A 108 -9.66 3.74 4.04
CA ASN A 108 -9.13 4.09 5.37
C ASN A 108 -7.69 3.59 5.59
N LEU A 109 -6.87 3.64 4.54
CA LEU A 109 -5.46 3.29 4.64
C LEU A 109 -4.63 4.48 5.13
N ILE A 110 -3.46 4.19 5.69
CA ILE A 110 -2.47 5.19 6.07
C ILE A 110 -1.10 4.82 5.53
N ASP A 111 -0.32 5.80 5.09
CA ASP A 111 1.10 5.62 4.78
C ASP A 111 1.91 5.58 6.09
N ILE A 112 2.33 4.37 6.48
CA ILE A 112 3.08 4.14 7.72
C ILE A 112 4.37 4.91 7.76
N TRP A 113 5.09 4.94 6.65
CA TRP A 113 6.41 5.55 6.63
C TRP A 113 6.29 7.04 6.96
N ARG A 114 5.22 7.70 6.47
CA ARG A 114 4.98 9.12 6.73
C ARG A 114 4.48 9.41 8.15
N ILE A 115 3.77 8.47 8.78
CA ILE A 115 3.40 8.56 10.20
C ILE A 115 4.65 8.52 11.10
N ILE A 116 5.49 7.51 10.91
CA ILE A 116 6.69 7.31 11.74
C ILE A 116 7.74 8.40 11.48
N ASN A 117 7.90 8.80 10.21
CA ASN A 117 8.93 9.74 9.79
C ASN A 117 8.33 11.07 9.36
N ASN A 118 7.54 11.66 10.27
CA ASN A 118 6.94 12.97 10.04
C ASN A 118 8.04 13.99 9.70
N ARG A 119 7.86 14.72 8.59
CA ARG A 119 8.77 15.75 8.04
C ARG A 119 10.17 15.29 7.58
N LYS A 120 10.57 14.03 7.76
CA LYS A 120 11.87 13.55 7.22
C LYS A 120 11.81 13.39 5.70
N ARG A 121 12.91 13.70 5.04
CA ARG A 121 13.12 13.44 3.61
C ARG A 121 13.90 12.12 3.45
N GLY A 122 13.16 11.02 3.34
CA GLY A 122 13.69 9.74 2.86
C GLY A 122 13.49 9.63 1.35
N PHE A 123 14.23 8.73 0.68
CA PHE A 123 14.07 8.49 -0.76
C PHE A 123 14.21 7.01 -1.05
N THR A 124 13.29 6.45 -1.85
CA THR A 124 13.33 5.04 -2.29
C THR A 124 13.89 4.90 -3.71
N ARG A 125 13.91 5.99 -4.49
CA ARG A 125 14.48 6.05 -5.84
C ARG A 125 15.53 7.14 -5.96
N ARG A 126 16.63 6.85 -6.66
CA ARG A 126 17.70 7.79 -7.01
C ARG A 126 18.06 7.63 -8.48
N GLN A 127 18.21 8.73 -9.22
CA GLN A 127 18.58 8.72 -10.63
C GLN A 127 19.38 9.98 -11.00
N ILE A 128 20.40 9.85 -11.83
CA ILE A 128 21.08 11.02 -12.43
C ILE A 128 20.40 11.33 -13.77
N VAL A 129 19.97 12.59 -13.95
CA VAL A 129 19.37 13.08 -15.20
C VAL A 129 20.02 14.41 -15.55
N ASN A 130 20.64 14.50 -16.73
CA ASN A 130 21.38 15.68 -17.19
C ASN A 130 22.38 16.19 -16.14
N GLY A 131 23.16 15.27 -15.55
CA GLY A 131 24.15 15.58 -14.50
C GLY A 131 23.58 15.94 -13.13
N LYS A 132 22.25 16.00 -12.95
CA LYS A 132 21.61 16.32 -11.67
C LYS A 132 21.04 15.06 -11.01
N LEU A 133 21.36 14.87 -9.73
CA LEU A 133 20.76 13.83 -8.90
C LEU A 133 19.30 14.16 -8.62
N LYS A 134 18.40 13.26 -9.03
CA LYS A 134 16.97 13.29 -8.79
C LYS A 134 16.55 12.17 -7.85
N GLN A 135 15.78 12.50 -6.82
CA GLN A 135 15.38 11.55 -5.78
C GLN A 135 13.92 11.71 -5.39
N GLY A 136 13.28 10.60 -5.03
CA GLY A 136 11.92 10.63 -4.52
C GLY A 136 11.47 9.34 -3.84
N ILE A 137 10.35 9.42 -3.13
CA ILE A 137 9.63 8.26 -2.59
C ILE A 137 8.54 7.86 -3.57
N LYS A 138 8.59 6.60 -3.97
CA LYS A 138 7.59 5.96 -4.84
C LYS A 138 7.10 4.61 -4.30
N VAL A 139 7.79 4.10 -3.28
CA VAL A 139 7.44 2.86 -2.60
C VAL A 139 6.70 3.23 -1.33
N PHE A 140 5.54 2.62 -1.11
CA PHE A 140 4.70 2.89 0.05
C PHE A 140 4.32 1.58 0.74
N VAL A 141 4.11 1.68 2.06
CA VAL A 141 3.51 0.63 2.89
C VAL A 141 2.27 1.24 3.50
N MET A 142 1.12 0.73 3.09
CA MET A 142 -0.19 1.21 3.49
C MET A 142 -0.89 0.16 4.35
N LEU A 143 -1.27 0.53 5.56
CA LEU A 143 -2.05 -0.32 6.47
C LEU A 143 -3.41 0.30 6.79
N PRO A 144 -4.39 -0.50 7.24
CA PRO A 144 -5.65 0.03 7.77
C PRO A 144 -5.42 0.94 8.97
N LEU A 145 -6.15 2.06 9.04
CA LEU A 145 -6.01 3.10 10.06
C LEU A 145 -6.10 2.56 11.50
N TYR A 146 -6.92 1.54 11.74
CA TYR A 146 -7.14 0.99 13.08
C TYR A 146 -6.00 0.10 13.59
N LEU A 147 -5.07 -0.33 12.72
CA LEU A 147 -3.83 -1.03 13.14
C LEU A 147 -2.73 -0.05 13.56
N GLY A 148 -2.91 1.25 13.32
CA GLY A 148 -1.95 2.31 13.66
C GLY A 148 -2.19 2.99 15.00
N ARG A 149 -3.05 2.42 15.86
CA ARG A 149 -3.35 2.91 17.22
C ARG A 149 -2.98 1.87 18.26
#